data_AF-A0A820CAP8-F1
#
_entry.id   AF-A0A820CAP8-F1
#
_cell.length_a   1.000
_cell.length_b   1.000
_cell.length_c   1.000
_cell.angle_alpha   90.00
_cell.angle_beta   90.00
_cell.angle_gamma   90.00
#
_symmetry.space_group_name_H-M   'P 1'
#
loop_
_entity.id
_entity.type
_entity.pdbx_description
1 polymer ?
#
loop_
_entity_poly.entity_id
_entity_poly.type
_entity_poly.pdbx_seq_one_letter_code
_entity_poly.pdbx_strand_id
1 'polypeptide(L)'
;MSNTKANFSLLDTTRNSPNETIQSIINRLMIDAWQSNISFSAYYKMCAPLSCTYEDTRQHDIFYLISSILGIFAGLVFGIEILILIILRFIENMADNFSLIELKRTFKNVFICRNEQQIINRCHFILLIAIICLLYLATSLTLVSKTEQSRIHQICSSNFVSNDWIDYIYNTIDPFQLNYTDFRTTAIGQYQLLASLCQLSRQVLNDALSDLSTSHFIETELLSYNLLYERIQSTFKEFQMTIPNSFLNSLSAIRQTTGANMLMNMFMTSSKFQYESALAIFSVFYTRPLSYQGCNCGLSSKCVQSS
;
A
#
# COMPACT_ATOMS: atom_id res chain seq x y z
N MET A 1 26.96 22.16 16.22
CA MET A 1 26.47 20.79 15.96
C MET A 1 24.99 20.76 16.24
N SER A 2 24.20 20.37 15.24
CA SER A 2 22.76 20.61 15.15
C SER A 2 21.96 19.76 16.15
N ASN A 3 21.12 20.41 16.96
CA ASN A 3 20.12 19.79 17.83
C ASN A 3 18.92 19.36 16.97
N THR A 4 18.94 18.14 16.42
CA THR A 4 17.73 17.53 15.87
C THR A 4 16.91 16.91 16.99
N LYS A 5 15.98 17.70 17.54
CA LYS A 5 14.85 17.17 18.32
C LYS A 5 14.07 16.22 17.40
N ALA A 6 13.98 14.94 17.76
CA ALA A 6 13.15 13.97 17.06
C ALA A 6 11.70 14.47 17.04
N ASN A 7 11.15 14.68 15.84
CA ASN A 7 9.81 15.19 15.65
C ASN A 7 8.82 14.02 15.66
N PHE A 8 8.11 13.83 16.77
CA PHE A 8 7.16 12.73 16.98
C PHE A 8 5.78 12.97 16.32
N SER A 9 5.62 14.00 15.49
CA SER A 9 4.33 14.41 14.93
C SER A 9 3.82 13.55 13.75
N LEU A 10 4.34 12.33 13.57
CA LEU A 10 3.97 11.44 12.46
C LEU A 10 3.37 10.09 12.92
N LEU A 11 3.07 9.94 14.21
CA LEU A 11 2.38 8.78 14.75
C LEU A 11 0.87 8.92 14.51
N ASP A 12 0.32 8.02 13.70
CA ASP A 12 -1.13 7.81 13.56
C ASP A 12 -1.70 7.41 14.94
N THR A 13 -2.31 8.37 15.63
CA THR A 13 -2.64 8.32 17.06
C THR A 13 -3.72 7.29 17.44
N THR A 14 -4.30 6.58 16.47
CA THR A 14 -5.35 5.58 16.72
C THR A 14 -4.81 4.16 16.95
N ARG A 15 -3.64 3.83 16.39
CA ARG A 15 -2.98 2.51 16.57
C ARG A 15 -1.59 2.59 17.21
N ASN A 16 -0.95 3.76 17.21
CA ASN A 16 0.43 3.93 17.67
C ASN A 16 0.46 4.78 18.95
N SER A 17 -0.24 4.30 19.98
CA SER A 17 -0.24 4.96 21.30
C SER A 17 1.16 4.88 21.94
N PRO A 18 1.65 5.95 22.58
CA PRO A 18 2.91 5.89 23.33
C PRO A 18 2.88 4.89 24.50
N ASN A 19 1.70 4.42 24.90
CA ASN A 19 1.51 3.41 25.94
C ASN A 19 1.44 1.97 25.40
N GLU A 20 1.69 1.76 24.12
CA GLU A 20 1.70 0.42 23.54
C GLU A 20 2.96 -0.37 23.92
N THR A 21 2.80 -1.65 24.29
CA THR A 21 3.93 -2.53 24.61
C THR A 21 4.49 -3.19 23.36
N ILE A 22 5.80 -3.49 23.35
CA ILE A 22 6.44 -4.25 22.28
C ILE A 22 5.74 -5.61 22.05
N GLN A 23 5.24 -6.26 23.11
CA GLN A 23 4.48 -7.50 22.98
C GLN A 23 3.19 -7.32 22.15
N SER A 24 2.45 -6.21 22.36
CA SER A 24 1.25 -5.90 21.57
C SER A 24 1.59 -5.75 20.09
N ILE A 25 2.70 -5.07 19.79
CA ILE A 25 3.17 -4.85 18.42
C ILE A 25 3.61 -6.18 17.79
N ILE A 26 4.32 -7.04 18.52
CA ILE A 26 4.70 -8.39 18.07
C ILE A 26 3.47 -9.26 17.79
N ASN A 27 2.42 -9.17 18.63
CA ASN A 27 1.21 -9.97 18.45
C ASN A 27 0.50 -9.70 17.12
N ARG A 28 0.72 -8.52 16.52
CA ARG A 28 0.24 -8.16 15.18
C ARG A 28 1.33 -8.22 14.10
N LEU A 29 2.39 -9.02 14.32
CA LEU A 29 3.53 -9.19 13.41
C LEU A 29 4.18 -7.86 13.04
N MET A 30 4.22 -6.89 13.96
CA MET A 30 4.73 -5.54 13.67
C MET A 30 4.03 -4.84 12.49
N ILE A 31 2.77 -5.16 12.19
CA ILE A 31 1.99 -4.55 11.10
C ILE A 31 0.93 -3.61 11.69
N ASP A 32 0.91 -2.36 11.22
CA ASP A 32 -0.06 -1.34 11.64
C ASP A 32 -1.29 -1.33 10.75
N ALA A 33 -1.11 -1.57 9.46
CA ALA A 33 -2.22 -1.63 8.50
C ALA A 33 -1.92 -2.66 7.41
N TRP A 34 -2.95 -3.42 7.08
CA TRP A 34 -2.94 -4.38 6.00
C TRP A 34 -3.38 -3.71 4.70
N GLN A 35 -2.79 -4.10 3.57
CA GLN A 35 -3.19 -3.64 2.23
C GLN A 35 -4.68 -3.90 2.00
N SER A 36 -5.45 -2.86 1.70
CA SER A 36 -6.91 -2.92 1.50
C SER A 36 -7.32 -3.11 0.04
N ASN A 37 -6.40 -2.92 -0.91
CA ASN A 37 -6.69 -2.95 -2.34
C ASN A 37 -5.73 -3.90 -3.07
N ILE A 38 -6.20 -5.13 -3.32
CA ILE A 38 -5.45 -6.17 -4.03
C ILE A 38 -5.69 -6.00 -5.53
N SER A 39 -4.63 -5.77 -6.31
CA SER A 39 -4.73 -5.66 -7.77
C SER A 39 -4.80 -7.05 -8.41
N PHE A 40 -5.86 -7.33 -9.17
CA PHE A 40 -6.07 -8.61 -9.86
C PHE A 40 -5.36 -8.70 -11.23
N SER A 41 -4.66 -7.64 -11.65
CA SER A 41 -4.05 -7.54 -12.98
C SER A 41 -3.05 -8.68 -13.27
N ALA A 42 -2.28 -9.10 -12.26
CA ALA A 42 -1.32 -10.20 -12.40
C ALA A 42 -2.01 -11.55 -12.62
N TYR A 43 -3.08 -11.84 -11.88
CA TYR A 43 -3.89 -13.05 -12.04
C TYR A 43 -4.50 -13.12 -13.45
N TYR A 44 -5.19 -12.07 -13.90
CA TYR A 44 -5.79 -12.04 -15.23
C TYR A 44 -4.76 -12.08 -16.37
N LYS A 45 -3.55 -11.56 -16.15
CA LYS A 45 -2.45 -11.65 -17.12
C LYS A 45 -1.87 -13.05 -17.22
N MET A 46 -1.76 -13.77 -16.09
CA MET A 46 -1.28 -15.16 -16.07
C MET A 46 -2.33 -16.14 -16.58
N CYS A 47 -3.62 -15.90 -16.30
CA CYS A 47 -4.74 -16.72 -16.77
C CYS A 47 -5.28 -16.30 -18.14
N ALA A 48 -4.60 -15.39 -18.86
CA ALA A 48 -4.98 -15.02 -20.22
C ALA A 48 -4.74 -16.21 -21.16
N PRO A 49 -5.75 -16.67 -21.92
CA PRO A 49 -5.55 -17.78 -22.84
C PRO A 49 -4.55 -17.40 -23.93
N LEU A 50 -3.71 -18.37 -24.34
CA LEU A 50 -2.74 -18.22 -25.45
C LEU A 50 -3.43 -17.89 -26.80
N SER A 51 -4.72 -18.19 -26.91
CA SER A 51 -5.56 -17.89 -28.07
C SER A 51 -6.99 -17.64 -27.62
N CYS A 52 -7.49 -16.42 -27.82
CA CYS A 52 -8.90 -16.10 -27.66
C CYS A 52 -9.63 -16.48 -28.96
N THR A 53 -10.37 -17.58 -28.96
CA THR A 53 -11.40 -17.84 -29.98
C THR A 53 -12.67 -17.12 -29.53
N TYR A 54 -12.90 -15.94 -30.09
CA TYR A 54 -14.16 -15.24 -29.94
C TYR A 54 -15.10 -15.72 -31.04
N GLU A 55 -16.27 -16.22 -30.66
CA GLU A 55 -17.36 -16.47 -31.61
C GLU A 55 -18.09 -15.14 -31.83
N ASP A 56 -17.61 -14.37 -32.81
CA ASP A 56 -18.22 -13.10 -33.17
C ASP A 56 -19.57 -13.34 -33.86
N THR A 57 -20.65 -13.23 -33.08
CA THR A 57 -22.02 -13.32 -33.59
C THR A 57 -22.55 -11.96 -34.06
N ARG A 58 -21.71 -10.94 -34.23
CA ARG A 58 -22.15 -9.64 -34.76
C ARG A 58 -21.60 -9.39 -36.16
N GLN A 59 -22.39 -9.78 -37.16
CA GLN A 59 -22.33 -9.16 -38.49
C GLN A 59 -22.81 -7.70 -38.40
N HIS A 60 -21.99 -6.81 -37.87
CA HIS A 60 -22.10 -5.40 -38.21
C HIS A 60 -20.88 -5.06 -39.05
N ASP A 61 -21.10 -5.16 -40.35
CA ASP A 61 -20.13 -4.88 -41.40
C ASP A 61 -19.47 -3.52 -41.13
N ILE A 62 -18.16 -3.41 -41.30
CA ILE A 62 -17.42 -2.16 -41.03
C ILE A 62 -18.00 -0.99 -41.85
N PHE A 63 -18.59 -1.31 -42.99
CA PHE A 63 -19.35 -0.39 -43.84
C PHE A 63 -20.60 0.19 -43.16
N TYR A 64 -21.25 -0.54 -42.26
CA TYR A 64 -22.40 -0.07 -41.48
C TYR A 64 -22.01 0.98 -40.43
N LEU A 65 -20.86 0.81 -39.78
CA LEU A 65 -20.33 1.82 -38.85
C LEU A 65 -19.92 3.11 -39.60
N ILE A 66 -19.23 2.96 -40.72
CA ILE A 66 -18.83 4.09 -41.57
C ILE A 66 -20.05 4.83 -42.12
N SER A 67 -21.06 4.11 -42.61
CA SER A 67 -22.28 4.71 -43.15
C SER A 67 -23.12 5.40 -42.07
N SER A 68 -23.15 4.86 -40.86
CA SER A 68 -23.84 5.49 -39.71
C SER A 68 -23.18 6.80 -39.31
N ILE A 69 -21.83 6.85 -39.25
CA ILE A 69 -21.09 8.08 -38.94
C ILE A 69 -21.31 9.14 -40.03
N LEU A 70 -21.20 8.76 -41.30
CA LEU A 70 -21.45 9.67 -42.44
C LEU A 70 -22.89 10.18 -42.44
N GLY A 71 -23.86 9.32 -42.12
CA GLY A 71 -25.28 9.68 -42.01
C GLY A 71 -25.56 10.70 -40.91
N ILE A 72 -24.95 10.54 -39.73
CA ILE A 72 -25.10 11.48 -38.61
C ILE A 72 -24.47 12.83 -38.96
N PHE A 73 -23.26 12.85 -39.53
CA PHE A 73 -22.60 14.10 -39.92
C PHE A 73 -23.37 14.84 -41.02
N ALA A 74 -23.79 14.13 -42.07
CA ALA A 74 -24.56 14.74 -43.16
C ALA A 74 -25.93 15.23 -42.66
N GLY A 75 -26.61 14.45 -41.81
CA GLY A 75 -27.89 14.82 -41.22
C GLY A 75 -27.80 16.03 -40.29
N LEU A 76 -26.72 16.14 -39.50
CA LEU A 76 -26.49 17.28 -38.62
C LEU A 76 -26.23 18.57 -39.40
N VAL A 77 -25.39 18.51 -40.45
CA VAL A 77 -25.10 19.68 -41.30
C VAL A 77 -26.37 20.15 -42.01
N PHE A 78 -27.10 19.22 -42.63
CA PHE A 78 -28.33 19.53 -43.34
C PHE A 78 -29.44 20.05 -42.40
N GLY A 79 -29.55 19.47 -41.20
CA GLY A 79 -30.49 19.90 -40.18
C GLY A 79 -30.21 21.33 -39.69
N ILE A 80 -28.93 21.69 -39.54
CA ILE A 80 -28.53 23.06 -39.17
C ILE A 80 -28.89 24.05 -40.29
N GLU A 81 -28.67 23.72 -41.56
CA GLU A 81 -29.06 24.57 -42.68
C GLU A 81 -30.57 24.83 -42.73
N ILE A 82 -31.39 23.78 -42.55
CA ILE A 82 -32.85 23.91 -42.48
C ILE A 82 -33.27 24.75 -41.27
N LEU A 83 -32.67 24.52 -40.11
CA LEU A 83 -32.98 25.27 -38.89
C LEU A 83 -32.70 26.76 -39.06
N ILE A 84 -31.58 27.12 -39.72
CA ILE A 84 -31.25 28.51 -40.04
C ILE A 84 -32.31 29.12 -40.96
N LEU A 85 -32.76 28.41 -42.00
CA LEU A 85 -33.80 28.90 -42.91
C LEU A 85 -35.16 29.08 -42.22
N ILE A 86 -35.53 28.17 -41.31
CA ILE A 86 -36.76 28.29 -40.52
C ILE A 86 -36.68 29.50 -39.59
N ILE A 87 -35.55 29.69 -38.90
CA ILE A 87 -35.34 30.85 -38.03
C ILE A 87 -35.41 32.15 -38.84
N LEU A 88 -34.80 32.20 -40.03
CA LEU A 88 -34.86 33.38 -40.91
C LEU A 88 -36.29 33.68 -41.34
N ARG A 89 -37.07 32.68 -41.79
CA ARG A 89 -38.49 32.86 -42.13
C ARG A 89 -39.32 33.29 -40.93
N PHE A 90 -39.02 32.76 -39.75
CA PHE A 90 -39.73 33.11 -38.52
C PHE A 90 -39.44 34.57 -38.11
N ILE A 91 -38.19 35.02 -38.27
CA ILE A 91 -37.79 36.41 -38.06
C ILE A 91 -38.47 37.32 -39.09
N GLU A 92 -38.53 36.93 -40.37
CA GLU A 92 -39.22 37.70 -41.42
C GLU A 92 -40.73 37.84 -41.12
N ASN A 93 -41.39 36.74 -40.73
CA ASN A 93 -42.82 36.74 -40.41
C ASN A 93 -43.14 37.53 -39.13
N MET A 94 -42.20 37.57 -38.16
CA MET A 94 -42.29 38.46 -36.99
C MET A 94 -42.03 39.93 -37.37
N ALA A 95 -41.15 40.19 -38.34
CA ALA A 95 -40.79 41.54 -38.79
C ALA A 95 -41.87 42.20 -39.66
N ASP A 96 -42.71 41.43 -40.36
CA ASP A 96 -43.86 41.99 -41.08
C ASP A 96 -44.94 42.57 -40.12
N ASN A 97 -44.88 42.21 -38.83
CA ASN A 97 -45.74 42.75 -37.78
C ASN A 97 -45.17 44.01 -37.09
N PHE A 98 -43.92 44.41 -37.37
CA PHE A 98 -43.29 45.59 -36.75
C PHE A 98 -42.27 46.22 -37.69
N SER A 99 -42.54 47.46 -38.14
CA SER A 99 -41.77 48.19 -39.15
C SER A 99 -40.28 48.32 -38.83
N LEU A 100 -39.47 47.37 -39.30
CA LEU A 100 -38.01 47.29 -39.05
C LEU A 100 -37.22 47.43 -40.36
N ILE A 101 -37.44 48.55 -41.04
CA ILE A 101 -36.67 48.94 -42.23
C ILE A 101 -35.21 49.27 -41.86
N GLU A 102 -34.93 49.68 -40.62
CA GLU A 102 -33.57 49.91 -40.13
C GLU A 102 -32.81 48.62 -39.77
N LEU A 103 -33.51 47.57 -39.33
CA LEU A 103 -32.89 46.28 -38.97
C LEU A 103 -32.42 45.51 -40.22
N LYS A 104 -33.17 45.60 -41.33
CA LYS A 104 -32.74 45.05 -42.64
C LYS A 104 -31.41 45.64 -43.12
N ARG A 105 -31.12 46.90 -42.76
CA ARG A 105 -29.87 47.58 -43.13
C ARG A 105 -28.69 47.13 -42.26
N THR A 106 -28.93 46.82 -40.99
CA THR A 106 -27.92 46.24 -40.08
C THR A 106 -27.65 44.77 -40.42
N PHE A 107 -28.68 43.95 -40.69
CA PHE A 107 -28.49 42.54 -41.04
C PHE A 107 -27.80 42.32 -42.39
N LYS A 108 -28.07 43.17 -43.41
CA LYS A 108 -27.38 43.09 -44.71
C LYS A 108 -25.88 43.44 -44.61
N ASN A 109 -25.49 44.25 -43.64
CA ASN A 109 -24.08 44.55 -43.35
C ASN A 109 -23.43 43.52 -42.40
N VAL A 110 -24.22 42.77 -41.63
CA VAL A 110 -23.74 41.66 -40.79
C VAL A 110 -23.56 40.36 -41.59
N PHE A 111 -24.36 40.15 -42.64
CA PHE A 111 -24.28 38.98 -43.53
C PHE A 111 -23.53 39.22 -44.85
N ILE A 112 -22.63 40.21 -44.89
CA ILE A 112 -21.46 40.10 -45.78
C ILE A 112 -20.48 39.17 -45.08
N CYS A 113 -20.54 37.87 -45.39
CA CYS A 113 -19.49 36.91 -45.01
C CYS A 113 -18.17 37.33 -45.68
N ARG A 114 -17.31 38.04 -44.94
CA ARG A 114 -16.04 38.58 -45.47
C ARG A 114 -14.79 37.78 -45.12
N ASN A 115 -14.85 36.71 -44.32
CA ASN A 115 -13.61 36.00 -43.96
C ASN A 115 -13.80 34.50 -43.72
N GLU A 116 -13.21 33.69 -44.60
CA GLU A 116 -12.95 32.25 -44.41
C GLU A 116 -12.29 31.97 -43.04
N GLN A 117 -11.53 32.93 -42.52
CA GLN A 117 -10.85 32.85 -41.23
C GLN A 117 -11.78 32.61 -40.02
N GLN A 118 -13.02 33.12 -40.01
CA GLN A 118 -13.92 32.94 -38.86
C GLN A 118 -14.53 31.53 -38.80
N ILE A 119 -14.77 30.90 -39.95
CA ILE A 119 -15.24 29.52 -40.03
C ILE A 119 -14.11 28.57 -39.61
N ILE A 120 -12.89 28.82 -40.08
CA ILE A 120 -11.68 28.10 -39.67
C ILE A 120 -11.47 28.20 -38.14
N ASN A 121 -11.62 29.40 -37.55
CA ASN A 121 -11.48 29.59 -36.11
C ASN A 121 -12.56 28.86 -35.29
N ARG A 122 -13.79 28.76 -35.79
CA ARG A 122 -14.85 27.99 -35.11
C ARG A 122 -14.62 26.48 -35.21
N CYS A 123 -14.14 25.98 -36.34
CA CYS A 123 -13.71 24.59 -36.48
C CYS A 123 -12.54 24.26 -35.55
N HIS A 124 -11.52 25.13 -35.46
CA HIS A 124 -10.41 24.93 -34.52
C HIS A 124 -10.85 24.95 -33.07
N PHE A 125 -11.80 25.80 -32.68
CA PHE A 125 -12.31 25.85 -31.32
C PHE A 125 -13.09 24.57 -30.94
N ILE A 126 -13.90 24.05 -31.85
CA ILE A 126 -14.62 22.78 -31.67
C ILE A 126 -13.63 21.60 -31.59
N LEU A 127 -12.62 21.58 -32.45
CA LEU A 127 -11.56 20.56 -32.44
C LEU A 127 -10.78 20.58 -31.11
N LEU A 128 -10.47 21.77 -30.59
CA LEU A 128 -9.76 21.94 -29.32
C LEU A 128 -10.59 21.41 -28.15
N ILE A 129 -11.89 21.71 -28.09
CA ILE A 129 -12.80 21.18 -27.05
C ILE A 129 -12.88 19.65 -27.14
N ALA A 130 -13.01 19.08 -28.35
CA ALA A 130 -13.05 17.63 -28.53
C ALA A 130 -11.75 16.96 -28.04
N ILE A 131 -10.59 17.54 -28.32
CA ILE A 131 -9.28 17.05 -27.85
C ILE A 131 -9.19 17.14 -26.32
N ILE A 132 -9.62 18.26 -25.71
CA ILE A 132 -9.62 18.43 -24.25
C ILE A 132 -10.54 17.39 -23.58
N CYS A 133 -11.73 17.15 -24.12
CA CYS A 133 -12.64 16.13 -23.62
C CYS A 133 -12.05 14.71 -23.76
N LEU A 134 -11.38 14.40 -24.87
CA LEU A 134 -10.69 13.12 -25.06
C LEU A 134 -9.54 12.93 -24.07
N LEU A 135 -8.77 13.99 -23.79
CA LEU A 135 -7.69 13.97 -22.78
C LEU A 135 -8.25 13.81 -21.36
N TYR A 136 -9.36 14.48 -21.03
CA TYR A 136 -10.02 14.33 -19.74
C TYR A 136 -10.62 12.92 -19.56
N LEU A 137 -11.23 12.36 -20.61
CA LEU A 137 -11.73 10.99 -20.61
C LEU A 137 -10.59 9.98 -20.48
N ALA A 138 -9.49 10.15 -21.20
CA ALA A 138 -8.31 9.28 -21.10
C ALA A 138 -7.68 9.31 -19.71
N THR A 139 -7.58 10.48 -19.07
CA THR A 139 -7.09 10.62 -17.69
C THR A 139 -8.07 10.07 -16.65
N SER A 140 -9.37 10.14 -16.90
CA SER A 140 -10.38 9.49 -16.06
C SER A 140 -10.43 7.96 -16.21
N LEU A 141 -10.01 7.43 -17.36
CA LEU A 141 -9.93 5.99 -17.63
C LEU A 141 -8.63 5.35 -17.09
N THR A 142 -7.59 6.13 -16.80
CA THR A 142 -6.43 5.62 -16.06
C THR A 142 -6.82 5.43 -14.60
N LEU A 143 -7.34 4.26 -14.28
CA LEU A 143 -7.51 3.77 -12.92
C LEU A 143 -6.12 3.72 -12.29
N VAL A 144 -5.74 4.77 -11.56
CA VAL A 144 -4.53 4.73 -10.74
C VAL A 144 -4.78 3.70 -9.65
N SER A 145 -4.33 2.47 -9.88
CA SER A 145 -4.19 1.48 -8.83
C SER A 145 -3.09 1.98 -7.88
N LYS A 146 -3.49 2.80 -6.91
CA LYS A 146 -2.63 3.13 -5.77
C LYS A 146 -2.45 1.82 -5.00
N THR A 147 -1.36 1.11 -5.25
CA THR A 147 -0.98 -0.07 -4.48
C THR A 147 -0.53 0.40 -3.10
N GLU A 148 -1.49 0.55 -2.19
CA GLU A 148 -1.20 0.83 -0.80
C GLU A 148 -0.61 -0.43 -0.17
N GLN A 149 0.72 -0.50 -0.12
CA GLN A 149 1.45 -1.60 0.52
C GLN A 149 1.15 -1.64 2.02
N SER A 150 1.11 -2.85 2.58
CA SER A 150 0.94 -3.06 4.03
C SER A 150 1.95 -2.21 4.84
N ARG A 151 1.45 -1.48 5.84
CA ARG A 151 2.23 -0.55 6.67
C ARG A 151 2.84 -1.29 7.85
N ILE A 152 4.16 -1.43 7.85
CA ILE A 152 4.93 -1.91 9.00
C ILE A 152 4.92 -0.85 10.12
N HIS A 153 4.95 -1.28 11.37
CA HIS A 153 4.98 -0.42 12.54
C HIS A 153 6.12 0.59 12.48
N GLN A 154 5.84 1.84 12.87
CA GLN A 154 6.78 2.96 12.76
C GLN A 154 8.09 2.74 13.52
N ILE A 155 8.08 1.91 14.56
CA ILE A 155 9.28 1.52 15.31
C ILE A 155 10.32 0.81 14.42
N CYS A 156 9.87 0.08 13.40
CA CYS A 156 10.73 -0.61 12.44
C CYS A 156 11.36 0.32 11.40
N SER A 157 10.95 1.59 11.38
CA SER A 157 11.60 2.67 10.62
C SER A 157 12.31 3.69 11.52
N SER A 158 12.34 3.45 12.83
CA SER A 158 12.96 4.35 13.79
C SER A 158 14.46 4.11 13.92
N ASN A 159 15.18 5.07 14.51
CA ASN A 159 16.59 4.90 14.84
C ASN A 159 16.85 3.72 15.79
N PHE A 160 15.85 3.25 16.56
CA PHE A 160 16.05 2.14 17.51
C PHE A 160 16.41 0.80 16.86
N VAL A 161 16.15 0.65 15.56
CA VAL A 161 16.52 -0.55 14.80
C VAL A 161 17.72 -0.32 13.87
N SER A 162 18.31 0.87 13.87
CA SER A 162 19.47 1.17 13.04
C SER A 162 20.76 0.71 13.69
N ASN A 163 21.74 0.32 12.86
CA ASN A 163 23.07 -0.04 13.34
C ASN A 163 23.73 1.15 14.04
N ASP A 164 23.57 2.38 13.52
CA ASP A 164 24.15 3.59 14.11
C ASP A 164 23.74 3.79 15.58
N TRP A 165 22.49 3.50 15.93
CA TRP A 165 22.01 3.62 17.32
C TRP A 165 22.59 2.53 18.21
N ILE A 166 22.65 1.30 17.70
CA ILE A 166 23.21 0.15 18.42
C ILE A 166 24.71 0.39 18.68
N ASP A 167 25.44 0.85 17.66
CA ASP A 167 26.86 1.18 17.74
C ASP A 167 27.10 2.37 18.67
N TYR A 168 26.23 3.38 18.64
CA TYR A 168 26.30 4.50 19.57
C TYR A 168 26.20 4.01 21.02
N ILE A 169 25.22 3.17 21.35
CA ILE A 169 25.09 2.63 22.71
C ILE A 169 26.31 1.79 23.07
N TYR A 170 26.75 0.89 22.19
CA TYR A 170 27.93 0.05 22.41
C TYR A 170 29.18 0.86 22.76
N ASN A 171 29.45 1.92 22.00
CA ASN A 171 30.63 2.78 22.20
C ASN A 171 30.55 3.65 23.48
N THR A 172 29.37 3.79 24.09
CA THR A 172 29.22 4.52 25.37
C THR A 172 29.44 3.65 26.61
N ILE A 173 29.57 2.34 26.44
CA ILE A 173 29.85 1.40 27.53
C ILE A 173 31.35 1.39 27.79
N ASP A 174 31.75 1.58 29.05
CA ASP A 174 33.14 1.41 29.46
C ASP A 174 33.49 -0.09 29.46
N PRO A 175 34.42 -0.55 28.59
CA PRO A 175 34.79 -1.97 28.52
C PRO A 175 35.45 -2.48 29.81
N PHE A 176 35.97 -1.59 30.66
CA PHE A 176 36.62 -1.95 31.92
C PHE A 176 35.67 -1.96 33.12
N GLN A 177 34.41 -1.51 32.96
CA GLN A 177 33.39 -1.51 34.01
C GLN A 177 32.05 -2.05 33.48
N LEU A 178 32.04 -3.32 33.07
CA LEU A 178 30.81 -4.04 32.72
C LEU A 178 29.93 -4.20 33.96
N ASN A 179 29.10 -3.19 34.22
CA ASN A 179 28.06 -3.26 35.23
C ASN A 179 26.83 -3.97 34.64
N TYR A 180 26.52 -5.16 35.14
CA TYR A 180 25.34 -5.93 34.73
C TYR A 180 24.00 -5.27 35.09
N THR A 181 24.02 -4.21 35.90
CA THR A 181 22.85 -3.36 36.19
C THR A 181 22.75 -2.15 35.26
N ASP A 182 23.75 -1.89 34.42
CA ASP A 182 23.67 -0.84 33.42
C ASP A 182 22.73 -1.28 32.30
N PHE A 183 21.66 -0.50 32.12
CA PHE A 183 20.65 -0.78 31.10
C PHE A 183 21.29 -0.91 29.71
N ARG A 184 22.33 -0.11 29.41
CA ARG A 184 22.99 -0.06 28.10
C ARG A 184 23.56 -1.41 27.69
N THR A 185 24.10 -2.14 28.67
CA THR A 185 24.62 -3.50 28.48
C THR A 185 23.53 -4.42 27.95
N THR A 186 22.34 -4.41 28.53
CA THR A 186 21.21 -5.25 28.09
C THR A 186 20.43 -4.68 26.91
N ALA A 187 20.42 -3.36 26.74
CA ALA A 187 19.64 -2.65 25.73
C ALA A 187 20.12 -2.94 24.31
N ILE A 188 21.43 -3.14 24.11
CA ILE A 188 21.99 -3.53 22.81
C ILE A 188 21.31 -4.79 22.29
N GLY A 189 21.18 -5.83 23.13
CA GLY A 189 20.48 -7.06 22.78
C GLY A 189 18.99 -6.86 22.49
N GLN A 190 18.35 -5.97 23.25
CA GLN A 190 16.93 -5.66 23.03
C GLN A 190 16.70 -4.93 21.70
N TYR A 191 17.56 -3.97 21.33
CA TYR A 191 17.48 -3.26 20.06
C TYR A 191 17.84 -4.17 18.87
N GLN A 192 18.84 -5.04 19.01
CA GLN A 192 19.15 -6.07 18.00
C GLN A 192 18.01 -7.06 17.81
N LEU A 193 17.36 -7.49 18.90
CA LEU A 193 16.17 -8.33 18.83
C LEU A 193 15.03 -7.60 18.12
N LEU A 194 14.78 -6.34 18.46
CA LEU A 194 13.75 -5.52 17.82
C LEU A 194 14.00 -5.37 16.31
N ALA A 195 15.24 -5.08 15.89
CA ALA A 195 15.61 -5.01 14.48
C ALA A 195 15.36 -6.35 13.77
N SER A 196 15.75 -7.45 14.40
CA SER A 196 15.53 -8.81 13.87
C SER A 196 14.04 -9.14 13.75
N LEU A 197 13.22 -8.79 14.74
CA LEU A 197 11.77 -8.98 14.70
C LEU A 197 11.12 -8.17 13.57
N CYS A 198 11.55 -6.92 13.37
CA CYS A 198 11.10 -6.07 12.28
C CYS A 198 11.48 -6.64 10.90
N GLN A 199 12.71 -7.16 10.76
CA GLN A 199 13.17 -7.81 9.53
C GLN A 199 12.37 -9.08 9.24
N LEU A 200 12.24 -9.97 10.22
CA LEU A 200 11.49 -11.22 10.08
C LEU A 200 10.03 -10.97 9.76
N SER A 201 9.40 -10.01 10.44
CA SER A 201 8.00 -9.64 10.17
C SER A 201 7.78 -9.19 8.73
N ARG A 202 8.73 -8.40 8.19
CA ARG A 202 8.70 -7.97 6.79
C ARG A 202 8.91 -9.12 5.82
N GLN A 203 9.85 -10.02 6.12
CA GLN A 203 10.11 -11.18 5.29
C GLN A 203 8.89 -12.11 5.25
N VAL A 204 8.34 -12.48 6.41
CA VAL A 204 7.12 -13.31 6.50
C VAL A 204 5.97 -12.67 5.74
N LEU A 205 5.80 -11.35 5.83
CA LEU A 205 4.79 -10.63 5.06
C LEU A 205 5.01 -10.67 3.55
N ASN A 206 6.25 -10.54 3.09
CA ASN A 206 6.56 -10.57 1.67
C ASN A 206 6.41 -11.99 1.09
N ASP A 207 6.92 -13.00 1.80
CA ASP A 207 6.82 -14.41 1.43
C ASP A 207 5.35 -14.82 1.33
N ALA A 208 4.57 -14.47 2.34
CA ALA A 208 3.12 -14.62 2.35
C ALA A 208 2.39 -14.02 1.14
N LEU A 209 2.70 -12.76 0.80
CA LEU A 209 2.08 -12.08 -0.33
C LEU A 209 2.50 -12.73 -1.65
N SER A 210 3.74 -13.18 -1.74
CA SER A 210 4.25 -13.95 -2.88
C SER A 210 3.52 -15.29 -3.03
N ASP A 211 3.40 -16.05 -1.95
CA ASP A 211 2.71 -17.35 -1.92
C ASP A 211 1.23 -17.20 -2.30
N LEU A 212 0.57 -16.17 -1.78
CA LEU A 212 -0.82 -15.87 -2.10
C LEU A 212 -0.98 -15.58 -3.61
N SER A 213 -0.05 -14.85 -4.22
CA SER A 213 -0.11 -14.53 -5.65
C SER A 213 0.16 -15.71 -6.59
N THR A 214 0.89 -16.73 -6.12
CA THR A 214 1.41 -17.82 -6.97
C THR A 214 0.72 -19.16 -6.74
N SER A 215 0.31 -19.49 -5.51
CA SER A 215 -0.17 -20.83 -5.17
C SER A 215 -1.69 -20.98 -5.14
N HIS A 216 -2.42 -19.91 -4.77
CA HIS A 216 -3.83 -20.04 -4.40
C HIS A 216 -4.84 -19.62 -5.46
N PHE A 217 -4.38 -18.96 -6.54
CA PHE A 217 -5.26 -18.47 -7.59
C PHE A 217 -4.91 -19.00 -8.98
N ILE A 218 -3.97 -19.93 -9.15
CA ILE A 218 -3.77 -20.57 -10.46
C ILE A 218 -4.84 -21.65 -10.64
N GLU A 219 -5.98 -21.25 -11.22
CA GLU A 219 -7.05 -22.17 -11.57
C GLU A 219 -7.08 -22.42 -13.08
N THR A 220 -7.42 -23.66 -13.48
CA THR A 220 -7.55 -24.05 -14.89
C THR A 220 -8.76 -23.41 -15.57
N GLU A 221 -9.68 -22.84 -14.78
CA GLU A 221 -10.90 -22.19 -15.23
C GLU A 221 -10.92 -20.74 -14.75
N LEU A 222 -11.45 -19.85 -15.60
CA LEU A 222 -11.56 -18.43 -15.27
C LEU A 222 -12.66 -18.22 -14.23
N LEU A 223 -12.30 -17.74 -13.04
CA LEU A 223 -13.27 -17.40 -12.02
C LEU A 223 -14.03 -16.11 -12.34
N SER A 224 -15.31 -16.09 -11.97
CA SER A 224 -16.08 -14.85 -11.93
C SER A 224 -15.49 -13.89 -10.89
N TYR A 225 -15.60 -12.58 -11.14
CA TYR A 225 -15.05 -11.55 -10.24
C TYR A 225 -15.51 -11.72 -8.79
N ASN A 226 -16.81 -11.96 -8.57
CA ASN A 226 -17.37 -12.09 -7.22
C ASN A 226 -16.79 -13.29 -6.47
N LEU A 227 -16.67 -14.44 -7.15
CA LEU A 227 -16.13 -15.66 -6.53
C LEU A 227 -14.63 -15.54 -6.24
N LEU A 228 -13.87 -14.92 -7.15
CA LEU A 228 -12.46 -14.61 -6.94
C LEU A 228 -12.28 -13.66 -5.75
N TYR A 229 -13.11 -12.61 -5.67
CA TYR A 229 -13.08 -11.65 -4.58
C TYR A 229 -13.38 -12.31 -3.22
N GLU A 230 -14.42 -13.12 -3.14
CA GLU A 230 -14.76 -13.86 -1.91
C GLU A 230 -13.66 -14.82 -1.48
N ARG A 231 -13.07 -15.57 -2.43
CA ARG A 231 -11.95 -16.48 -2.15
C ARG A 231 -10.74 -15.72 -1.60
N ILE A 232 -10.37 -14.62 -2.23
CA ILE A 232 -9.26 -13.76 -1.76
C ILE A 232 -9.53 -13.21 -0.37
N GLN A 233 -10.72 -12.69 -0.10
CA GLN A 233 -11.08 -12.17 1.22
C GLN A 233 -11.03 -13.25 2.29
N SER A 234 -11.52 -14.46 1.99
CA SER A 234 -11.46 -15.59 2.92
C SER A 234 -10.03 -16.01 3.21
N THR A 235 -9.20 -16.21 2.17
CA THR A 235 -7.78 -16.55 2.32
C THR A 235 -7.02 -15.47 3.07
N PHE A 236 -7.29 -14.18 2.80
CA PHE A 236 -6.65 -13.07 3.48
C PHE A 236 -7.05 -12.97 4.97
N LYS A 237 -8.31 -13.29 5.30
CA LYS A 237 -8.76 -13.34 6.68
C LYS A 237 -8.11 -14.48 7.45
N GLU A 238 -8.01 -15.67 6.84
CA GLU A 238 -7.27 -16.79 7.40
C GLU A 238 -5.80 -16.44 7.62
N PHE A 239 -5.20 -15.78 6.62
CA PHE A 239 -3.83 -15.30 6.68
C PHE A 239 -3.58 -14.39 7.89
N GLN A 240 -4.42 -13.38 8.09
CA GLN A 240 -4.34 -12.44 9.22
C GLN A 240 -4.45 -13.13 10.59
N MET A 241 -5.15 -14.27 10.65
CA MET A 241 -5.34 -15.05 11.89
C MET A 241 -4.20 -16.04 12.13
N THR A 242 -3.69 -16.69 11.08
CA THR A 242 -2.78 -17.83 11.23
C THR A 242 -1.32 -17.42 11.34
N ILE A 243 -0.87 -16.45 10.54
CA ILE A 243 0.54 -16.08 10.45
C ILE A 243 1.08 -15.51 11.78
N PRO A 244 0.43 -14.52 12.41
CA PRO A 244 0.92 -13.99 13.69
C PRO A 244 1.02 -15.07 14.76
N ASN A 245 0.04 -15.99 14.80
CA ASN A 245 0.05 -17.09 15.76
C ASN A 245 1.20 -18.09 15.49
N SER A 246 1.46 -18.44 14.24
CA SER A 246 2.58 -19.32 13.87
C SER A 246 3.93 -18.69 14.25
N PHE A 247 4.09 -17.39 13.99
CA PHE A 247 5.26 -16.63 14.40
C PHE A 247 5.45 -16.61 15.93
N LEU A 248 4.38 -16.31 16.67
CA LEU A 248 4.39 -16.30 18.14
C LEU A 248 4.71 -17.68 18.73
N ASN A 249 4.18 -18.75 18.13
CA ASN A 249 4.47 -20.12 18.55
C ASN A 249 5.95 -20.46 18.35
N SER A 250 6.53 -20.05 17.22
CA SER A 250 7.96 -20.23 16.96
C SER A 250 8.82 -19.46 17.96
N LEU A 251 8.47 -18.20 18.25
CA LEU A 251 9.16 -17.38 19.26
C LEU A 251 9.05 -17.99 20.66
N SER A 252 7.87 -18.51 21.03
CA SER A 252 7.62 -19.20 22.30
C SER A 252 8.47 -20.47 22.41
N ALA A 253 8.55 -21.26 21.34
CA ALA A 253 9.38 -22.46 21.29
C ALA A 253 10.86 -22.13 21.49
N ILE A 254 11.37 -21.07 20.83
CA ILE A 254 12.74 -20.59 21.03
C ILE A 254 12.96 -20.20 22.48
N ARG A 255 12.10 -19.35 23.07
CA ARG A 255 12.23 -18.90 24.47
C ARG A 255 12.22 -20.07 25.47
N GLN A 256 11.33 -21.03 25.27
CA GLN A 256 11.25 -22.22 26.13
C GLN A 256 12.49 -23.10 25.98
N THR A 257 12.95 -23.34 24.75
CA THR A 257 14.14 -24.16 24.49
C THR A 257 15.41 -23.49 25.03
N THR A 258 15.57 -22.19 24.83
CA THR A 258 16.68 -21.41 25.40
C THR A 258 16.68 -21.44 26.92
N GLY A 259 15.51 -21.26 27.55
CA GLY A 259 15.37 -21.31 29.00
C GLY A 259 15.63 -22.70 29.59
N ALA A 260 15.00 -23.75 29.05
CA ALA A 260 15.09 -25.12 29.55
C ALA A 260 16.51 -25.70 29.42
N ASN A 261 17.23 -25.35 28.37
CA ASN A 261 18.63 -25.76 28.18
C ASN A 261 19.64 -24.81 28.83
N MET A 262 19.16 -23.78 29.55
CA MET A 262 19.99 -22.74 30.15
C MET A 262 21.00 -22.13 29.17
N LEU A 263 20.61 -22.04 27.88
CA LEU A 263 21.42 -21.43 26.84
C LEU A 263 21.55 -19.95 27.15
N MET A 264 22.79 -19.50 27.28
CA MET A 264 23.09 -18.18 27.76
C MET A 264 23.13 -17.20 26.58
N ASN A 265 22.38 -16.11 26.69
CA ASN A 265 22.59 -14.98 25.80
C ASN A 265 23.81 -14.17 26.25
N MET A 266 24.36 -13.35 25.36
CA MET A 266 25.54 -12.51 25.62
C MET A 266 25.40 -11.64 26.89
N PHE A 267 24.18 -11.30 27.26
CA PHE A 267 23.85 -10.38 28.34
C PHE A 267 23.51 -11.08 29.66
N MET A 268 23.54 -12.42 29.68
CA MET A 268 23.28 -13.26 30.85
C MET A 268 21.97 -12.95 31.58
N THR A 269 20.91 -12.56 30.85
CA THR A 269 19.65 -12.10 31.46
C THR A 269 18.75 -13.23 31.96
N SER A 270 19.03 -14.47 31.59
CA SER A 270 18.29 -15.67 32.06
C SER A 270 19.14 -16.54 33.00
N SER A 271 20.40 -16.75 32.63
CA SER A 271 21.40 -17.52 33.37
C SER A 271 22.72 -16.78 33.31
N LYS A 272 23.58 -16.95 34.32
CA LYS A 272 24.93 -16.40 34.37
C LYS A 272 25.97 -17.46 34.73
N PHE A 273 27.23 -17.20 34.42
CA PHE A 273 28.32 -18.02 34.96
C PHE A 273 28.48 -17.75 36.47
N GLN A 274 28.64 -18.82 37.22
CA GLN A 274 29.08 -18.78 38.60
C GLN A 274 30.44 -19.47 38.70
N TYR A 275 31.34 -18.81 39.41
CA TYR A 275 32.64 -19.33 39.77
C TYR A 275 32.55 -19.93 41.17
N GLU A 276 33.02 -21.17 41.31
CA GLU A 276 33.20 -21.80 42.61
C GLU A 276 34.60 -22.40 42.68
N SER A 277 35.39 -21.93 43.65
CA SER A 277 36.73 -22.44 43.89
C SER A 277 36.64 -23.75 44.68
N ALA A 278 36.65 -24.88 43.97
CA ALA A 278 36.72 -26.19 44.58
C ALA A 278 38.19 -26.58 44.78
N LEU A 279 38.78 -26.14 45.91
CA LEU A 279 40.20 -26.30 46.30
C LEU A 279 41.19 -25.53 45.39
N ALA A 280 42.35 -25.18 45.93
CA ALA A 280 43.33 -24.23 45.37
C ALA A 280 43.92 -24.55 43.98
N ILE A 281 43.48 -25.62 43.32
CA ILE A 281 44.05 -26.17 42.08
C ILE A 281 42.99 -26.41 40.98
N PHE A 282 41.69 -26.36 41.32
CA PHE A 282 40.62 -26.57 40.34
C PHE A 282 39.52 -25.52 40.49
N SER A 283 39.28 -24.77 39.41
CA SER A 283 38.13 -23.88 39.29
C SER A 283 37.05 -24.55 38.46
N VAL A 284 35.83 -24.62 38.99
CA VAL A 284 34.67 -25.09 38.22
C VAL A 284 33.84 -23.89 37.80
N PHE A 285 33.53 -23.83 36.51
CA PHE A 285 32.56 -22.89 35.96
C PHE A 285 31.26 -23.64 35.68
N TYR A 286 30.16 -23.14 36.24
CA TYR A 286 28.83 -23.65 35.92
C TYR A 286 27.87 -22.50 35.67
N THR A 287 26.78 -22.80 34.96
CA THR A 287 25.70 -21.84 34.74
C THR A 287 24.72 -21.92 35.90
N ARG A 288 24.25 -20.76 36.35
CA ARG A 288 23.20 -20.64 37.37
C ARG A 288 22.05 -19.80 36.85
N PRO A 289 20.79 -20.23 37.02
CA PRO A 289 19.65 -19.43 36.60
C PRO A 289 19.50 -18.19 37.49
N LEU A 290 19.06 -17.09 36.89
CA LEU A 290 18.68 -15.88 37.62
C LEU A 290 17.27 -16.01 38.21
N SER A 291 16.99 -15.19 39.21
CA SER A 291 15.66 -15.08 39.81
C SER A 291 15.24 -13.62 39.88
N TYR A 292 14.08 -13.31 39.32
CA TYR A 292 13.49 -11.97 39.31
C TYR A 292 12.18 -11.98 40.10
N GLN A 293 12.10 -11.22 41.19
CA GLN A 293 10.90 -11.11 42.02
C GLN A 293 10.30 -12.49 42.43
N GLY A 294 11.15 -13.47 42.74
CA GLY A 294 10.72 -14.83 43.09
C GLY A 294 10.47 -15.76 41.88
N CYS A 295 10.55 -15.26 40.64
CA CYS A 295 10.48 -16.08 39.43
C CYS A 295 11.88 -16.60 39.05
N ASN A 296 12.09 -17.91 39.11
CA ASN A 296 13.34 -18.57 38.74
C ASN A 296 13.39 -18.86 37.22
N CYS A 297 14.36 -18.28 36.52
CA CYS A 297 14.54 -18.42 35.08
C CYS A 297 14.88 -19.85 34.61
N GLY A 298 15.37 -20.71 35.51
CA GLY A 298 15.59 -22.13 35.23
C GLY A 298 14.31 -22.96 35.30
N LEU A 299 13.25 -22.45 35.93
CA LEU A 299 11.95 -23.12 36.03
C LEU A 299 10.90 -22.50 35.10
N SER A 300 11.09 -21.26 34.65
CA SER A 300 10.14 -20.54 33.82
C SER A 300 10.83 -19.57 32.86
N SER A 301 10.49 -19.68 31.58
CA SER A 301 10.91 -18.73 30.54
C SER A 301 10.09 -17.42 30.53
N LYS A 302 9.11 -17.31 31.43
CA LYS A 302 8.22 -16.15 31.57
C LYS A 302 8.71 -15.14 32.60
N CYS A 303 9.83 -15.39 33.28
CA CYS A 303 10.38 -14.45 34.24
C CYS A 303 10.79 -13.14 33.55
N VAL A 304 10.50 -12.02 34.20
CA VAL A 304 10.75 -10.67 33.70
C VAL A 304 11.58 -9.91 34.72
N GLN A 305 12.65 -9.27 34.27
CA GLN A 305 13.42 -8.32 35.07
C GLN A 305 12.60 -7.03 35.17
N SER A 306 12.22 -6.64 36.39
CA SER A 306 11.60 -5.34 36.63
C SER A 306 12.63 -4.23 36.41
N SER A 307 12.30 -3.28 35.53
CA SER A 307 13.03 -2.04 35.29
C SER A 307 12.91 -1.07 36.46
#